data_AF-A0A3R7LB66-F1
#
_entry.id   AF-A0A3R7LB66-F1
#
_cell.length_a   1.000
_cell.length_b   1.000
_cell.length_c   1.000
_cell.angle_alpha   90.00
_cell.angle_beta   90.00
_cell.angle_gamma   90.00
#
_symmetry.space_group_name_H-M   'P 1'
#
loop_
_entity.id
_entity.type
_entity.pdbx_description
1 polymer ?
#
loop_
_entity_poly.entity_id
_entity_poly.type
_entity_poly.pdbx_seq_one_letter_code
_entity_poly.pdbx_strand_id
1 'polypeptide(L)'
;MMQHDVTRSQWEMNNFVVTDDSFLFPNTELMEELHKTQPWKKSPRYFKRVKVSILAALQMMSHAQRGSPNAACPNDGGTGAASSPPIRSEPRHENWFEVMGLMLGHFTEEEMIVTNAFALPVDASEVECAMNDASQLYMLEYLQYHQRGGTQEGCIGWYHSHPGYTCFLSGTDVSTQQLGQKAQDPWVAVVVDPVRTLSTGMLDMKAFRTFPEDYAAELQRARQQAGGRHCGSPTKSTGVPSERIKEYGVHAHRYYELPITLVRSRSDEAILDCLWSRYWAQTFLSNPLTTNRKLMTQQIHQLTDVLESGLATRQKKMVKDDECQFDTKVRSQEQYADAVGDGDVAHDNNEAFKEKSLQVRYLTSALAAEVALGGVLLVVKSSVFQA
;
A
#
# COMPACT_ATOMS: atom_id res chain seq x y z
N MET A 1 16.84 5.96 -30.41
CA MET A 1 16.00 4.75 -30.25
C MET A 1 16.46 3.87 -29.07
N MET A 2 17.73 3.51 -28.92
CA MET A 2 18.17 2.54 -27.88
C MET A 2 18.10 3.00 -26.40
N GLN A 3 17.98 4.30 -26.09
CA GLN A 3 18.11 4.78 -24.71
C GLN A 3 16.78 4.83 -23.93
N HIS A 4 15.64 4.85 -24.62
CA HIS A 4 14.31 4.83 -23.98
C HIS A 4 13.92 3.42 -23.51
N ASP A 5 14.31 2.38 -24.27
CA ASP A 5 14.03 0.98 -23.95
C ASP A 5 14.70 0.52 -22.66
N VAL A 6 15.89 1.04 -22.35
CA VAL A 6 16.66 0.66 -21.16
C VAL A 6 15.97 1.10 -19.87
N THR A 7 15.47 2.34 -19.82
CA THR A 7 14.84 2.88 -18.60
C THR A 7 13.48 2.24 -18.33
N ARG A 8 12.70 1.95 -19.39
CA ARG A 8 11.44 1.21 -19.28
C ARG A 8 11.69 -0.23 -18.82
N SER A 9 12.61 -0.93 -19.48
CA SER A 9 12.96 -2.33 -19.13
C SER A 9 13.47 -2.42 -17.69
N GLN A 10 14.25 -1.44 -17.23
CA GLN A 10 14.72 -1.40 -15.86
C GLN A 10 13.60 -1.15 -14.85
N TRP A 11 12.64 -0.29 -15.17
CA TRP A 11 11.46 -0.11 -14.31
C TRP A 11 10.59 -1.37 -14.26
N GLU A 12 10.34 -2.02 -15.40
CA GLU A 12 9.61 -3.30 -15.47
C GLU A 12 10.33 -4.40 -14.67
N MET A 13 11.67 -4.47 -14.75
CA MET A 13 12.48 -5.40 -13.94
C MET A 13 12.39 -5.11 -12.45
N ASN A 14 12.49 -3.84 -12.05
CA ASN A 14 12.39 -3.44 -10.64
C ASN A 14 11.00 -3.73 -10.06
N ASN A 15 9.96 -3.74 -10.90
CA ASN A 15 8.59 -4.07 -10.51
C ASN A 15 8.20 -5.53 -10.81
N PHE A 16 9.15 -6.39 -11.19
CA PHE A 16 8.95 -7.82 -11.46
C PHE A 16 7.79 -8.11 -12.44
N VAL A 17 7.64 -7.28 -13.48
CA VAL A 17 6.56 -7.41 -14.45
C VAL A 17 6.74 -8.68 -15.30
N VAL A 18 5.68 -9.48 -15.39
CA VAL A 18 5.63 -10.71 -16.18
C VAL A 18 4.93 -10.47 -17.51
N THR A 19 5.46 -10.99 -18.60
CA THR A 19 4.75 -11.03 -19.88
C THR A 19 3.86 -12.28 -19.93
N ASP A 20 2.56 -12.07 -19.98
CA ASP A 20 1.53 -13.11 -20.06
C ASP A 20 0.38 -12.52 -20.87
N ASP A 21 -0.06 -13.16 -21.96
CA ASP A 21 -1.21 -12.68 -22.74
C ASP A 21 -2.52 -13.34 -22.27
N SER A 22 -2.43 -14.42 -21.49
CA SER A 22 -3.61 -15.22 -21.10
C SER A 22 -4.56 -14.46 -20.18
N PHE A 23 -4.05 -13.46 -19.44
CA PHE A 23 -4.87 -12.65 -18.53
C PHE A 23 -5.90 -11.77 -19.26
N LEU A 24 -5.77 -11.56 -20.57
CA LEU A 24 -6.74 -10.79 -21.35
C LEU A 24 -7.97 -11.60 -21.79
N PHE A 25 -7.89 -12.94 -21.70
CA PHE A 25 -8.91 -13.82 -22.24
C PHE A 25 -9.68 -14.52 -21.11
N PRO A 26 -10.83 -13.98 -20.68
CA PRO A 26 -11.64 -14.61 -19.64
C PRO A 26 -12.17 -15.96 -20.08
N ASN A 27 -12.08 -16.97 -19.22
CA ASN A 27 -12.77 -18.25 -19.41
C ASN A 27 -14.21 -18.13 -18.90
N THR A 28 -15.14 -17.79 -19.80
CA THR A 28 -16.53 -17.52 -19.47
C THR A 28 -17.26 -18.75 -18.91
N GLU A 29 -17.00 -19.94 -19.45
CA GLU A 29 -17.61 -21.18 -18.98
C GLU A 29 -17.21 -21.50 -17.53
N LEU A 30 -15.91 -21.40 -17.23
CA LEU A 30 -15.39 -21.59 -15.88
C LEU A 30 -15.96 -20.55 -14.91
N MET A 31 -15.99 -19.28 -15.31
CA MET A 31 -16.56 -18.22 -14.46
C MET A 31 -18.03 -18.46 -14.16
N GLU A 32 -18.84 -18.88 -15.14
CA GLU A 32 -20.25 -19.21 -14.91
C GLU A 32 -20.42 -20.36 -13.92
N GLU A 33 -19.59 -21.41 -14.02
CA GLU A 33 -19.60 -22.52 -13.08
C GLU A 33 -19.20 -22.08 -11.66
N LEU A 34 -18.15 -21.26 -11.55
CA LEU A 34 -17.69 -20.72 -10.28
C LEU A 34 -18.72 -19.80 -9.63
N HIS A 35 -19.43 -18.97 -10.41
CA HIS A 35 -20.54 -18.16 -9.91
C HIS A 35 -21.72 -19.01 -9.40
N LYS A 36 -21.97 -20.17 -10.01
CA LYS A 36 -23.02 -21.12 -9.55
C LYS A 36 -22.61 -21.83 -8.27
N THR A 37 -21.36 -22.24 -8.16
CA THR A 37 -20.85 -23.06 -7.04
C THR A 37 -20.38 -22.24 -5.83
N GLN A 38 -19.95 -21.00 -6.06
CA GLN A 38 -19.48 -20.02 -5.06
C GLN A 38 -18.52 -20.61 -4.02
N PRO A 39 -17.41 -21.27 -4.43
CA PRO A 39 -16.51 -21.97 -3.52
C PRO A 39 -15.86 -21.04 -2.47
N TRP A 40 -15.69 -19.76 -2.79
CA TRP A 40 -15.18 -18.73 -1.87
C TRP A 40 -16.05 -18.47 -0.65
N LYS A 41 -17.35 -18.80 -0.69
CA LYS A 41 -18.22 -18.71 0.49
C LYS A 41 -17.90 -19.77 1.55
N LYS A 42 -17.35 -20.92 1.13
CA LYS A 42 -16.98 -22.03 2.02
C LYS A 42 -15.56 -21.88 2.56
N SER A 43 -14.66 -21.26 1.79
CA SER A 43 -13.27 -21.05 2.18
C SER A 43 -12.95 -19.56 2.25
N PRO A 44 -12.79 -18.99 3.47
CA PRO A 44 -12.47 -17.57 3.66
C PRO A 44 -11.17 -17.11 2.98
N ARG A 45 -10.29 -18.04 2.59
CA ARG A 45 -9.02 -17.80 1.89
C ARG A 45 -8.97 -18.51 0.53
N TYR A 46 -10.12 -18.60 -0.15
CA TYR A 46 -10.21 -19.22 -1.48
C TYR A 46 -9.31 -18.52 -2.51
N PHE A 47 -9.44 -17.20 -2.62
CA PHE A 47 -8.54 -16.40 -3.46
C PHE A 47 -7.20 -16.23 -2.75
N LYS A 48 -6.11 -16.52 -3.47
CA LYS A 48 -4.75 -16.53 -2.93
C LYS A 48 -3.82 -15.52 -3.57
N ARG A 49 -4.18 -14.96 -4.72
CA ARG A 49 -3.34 -14.05 -5.52
C ARG A 49 -4.17 -13.16 -6.43
N VAL A 50 -3.58 -12.05 -6.86
CA VAL A 50 -4.18 -11.11 -7.81
C VAL A 50 -3.18 -10.83 -8.92
N LYS A 51 -3.61 -10.95 -10.18
CA LYS A 51 -2.87 -10.41 -11.32
C LYS A 51 -3.40 -9.02 -11.65
N VAL A 52 -2.51 -8.06 -11.84
CA VAL A 52 -2.88 -6.69 -12.20
C VAL A 52 -2.15 -6.32 -13.48
N SER A 53 -2.91 -5.93 -14.50
CA SER A 53 -2.37 -5.34 -15.73
C SER A 53 -1.52 -4.12 -15.40
N ILE A 54 -0.35 -4.01 -16.03
CA ILE A 54 0.52 -2.85 -15.89
C ILE A 54 -0.18 -1.57 -16.31
N LEU A 55 -1.08 -1.63 -17.30
CA LEU A 55 -1.87 -0.48 -17.74
C LEU A 55 -2.87 -0.07 -16.65
N ALA A 56 -3.54 -1.03 -16.01
CA ALA A 56 -4.42 -0.77 -14.88
C ALA A 56 -3.65 -0.17 -13.69
N ALA A 57 -2.47 -0.70 -13.40
CA ALA A 57 -1.58 -0.18 -12.37
C ALA A 57 -1.14 1.27 -12.63
N LEU A 58 -0.77 1.57 -13.88
CA LEU A 58 -0.40 2.94 -14.29
C LEU A 58 -1.59 3.89 -14.27
N GLN A 59 -2.80 3.45 -14.63
CA GLN A 59 -4.02 4.25 -14.52
C GLN A 59 -4.33 4.57 -13.05
N MET A 60 -4.28 3.57 -12.16
CA MET A 60 -4.50 3.77 -10.73
C MET A 60 -3.47 4.73 -10.14
N MET A 61 -2.18 4.56 -10.47
CA MET A 61 -1.11 5.45 -10.02
C MET A 61 -1.27 6.87 -10.56
N SER A 62 -1.56 7.02 -11.86
CA SER A 62 -1.80 8.33 -12.47
C SER A 62 -3.00 9.02 -11.85
N HIS A 63 -4.04 8.28 -11.47
CA HIS A 63 -5.18 8.84 -10.75
C HIS A 63 -4.81 9.25 -9.33
N ALA A 64 -4.11 8.39 -8.57
CA ALA A 64 -3.66 8.67 -7.22
C ALA A 64 -2.79 9.94 -7.15
N GLN A 65 -1.93 10.17 -8.14
CA GLN A 65 -1.12 11.39 -8.24
C GLN A 65 -1.94 12.66 -8.45
N ARG A 66 -3.15 12.58 -9.02
CA ARG A 66 -4.04 13.74 -9.16
C ARG A 66 -4.60 14.22 -7.82
N GLY A 67 -4.52 13.40 -6.77
CA GLY A 67 -4.80 13.79 -5.40
C GLY A 67 -3.70 14.66 -4.76
N SER A 68 -2.59 14.94 -5.46
CA SER A 68 -1.49 15.75 -4.92
C SER A 68 -1.92 17.19 -4.61
N PRO A 69 -1.47 17.77 -3.48
CA PRO A 69 -1.57 19.20 -3.24
C PRO A 69 -0.78 19.93 -4.34
N ASN A 70 -1.39 20.94 -4.95
CA ASN A 70 -0.91 21.68 -6.13
C ASN A 70 -0.88 20.93 -7.46
N ALA A 71 -1.89 20.10 -7.78
CA ALA A 71 -2.17 19.79 -9.18
C ALA A 71 -2.75 21.03 -9.89
N ALA A 72 -1.89 22.00 -10.25
CA ALA A 72 -2.25 22.98 -11.26
C ALA A 72 -2.52 22.20 -12.56
N CYS A 73 -3.74 22.29 -13.10
CA CYS A 73 -4.06 21.82 -14.44
C CYS A 73 -2.98 22.32 -15.41
N PRO A 74 -2.27 21.46 -16.16
CA PRO A 74 -1.27 21.92 -17.10
C PRO A 74 -1.98 22.57 -18.30
N ASN A 75 -1.94 23.90 -18.35
CA ASN A 75 -2.19 24.77 -19.50
C ASN A 75 -3.40 24.45 -20.38
N ASP A 76 -4.50 25.18 -20.14
CA ASP A 76 -5.45 25.49 -21.21
C ASP A 76 -4.72 26.38 -22.23
N GLY A 77 -4.54 25.87 -23.45
CA GLY A 77 -3.86 26.58 -24.53
C GLY A 77 -4.68 27.78 -24.98
N GLY A 78 -4.25 28.99 -24.62
CA GLY A 78 -4.89 30.23 -25.04
C GLY A 78 -3.87 31.35 -25.23
N THR A 79 -3.37 31.49 -26.45
CA THR A 79 -2.71 32.71 -26.94
C THR A 79 -3.66 33.90 -26.81
N GLY A 80 -3.26 34.97 -26.11
CA GLY A 80 -3.90 36.28 -26.29
C GLY A 80 -3.94 37.18 -25.05
N ALA A 81 -3.14 38.24 -25.11
CA ALA A 81 -3.34 39.58 -24.56
C ALA A 81 -3.59 39.77 -23.05
N ALA A 82 -2.82 40.70 -22.50
CA ALA A 82 -2.99 41.28 -21.18
C ALA A 82 -4.41 41.84 -20.95
N SER A 83 -5.17 41.16 -20.10
CA SER A 83 -6.26 41.78 -19.32
C SER A 83 -6.49 40.95 -18.05
N SER A 84 -6.39 41.64 -16.90
CA SER A 84 -6.77 41.30 -15.53
C SER A 84 -7.17 39.85 -15.19
N PRO A 85 -6.60 39.23 -14.14
CA PRO A 85 -6.97 37.87 -13.76
C PRO A 85 -8.41 37.84 -13.20
N PRO A 86 -9.24 36.84 -13.57
CA PRO A 86 -10.52 36.64 -12.91
C PRO A 86 -10.28 36.15 -11.48
N ILE A 87 -10.90 36.83 -10.52
CA ILE A 87 -10.96 36.43 -9.11
C ILE A 87 -11.94 35.25 -9.00
N ARG A 88 -11.42 34.03 -9.22
CA ARG A 88 -11.97 32.83 -8.59
C ARG A 88 -10.81 32.12 -7.92
N SER A 89 -10.58 32.49 -6.67
CA SER A 89 -9.67 31.81 -5.76
C SER A 89 -10.30 30.49 -5.32
N GLU A 90 -10.14 29.45 -6.12
CA GLU A 90 -10.23 28.07 -5.62
C GLU A 90 -9.21 27.94 -4.46
N PRO A 91 -9.60 27.41 -3.29
CA PRO A 91 -8.70 27.30 -2.16
C PRO A 91 -7.50 26.41 -2.54
N ARG A 92 -6.29 26.91 -2.33
CA ARG A 92 -5.07 26.10 -2.52
C ARG A 92 -5.11 24.96 -1.52
N HIS A 93 -5.14 23.73 -2.01
CA HIS A 93 -5.09 22.55 -1.15
C HIS A 93 -3.65 22.28 -0.72
N GLU A 94 -3.40 22.31 0.59
CA GLU A 94 -2.07 22.10 1.17
C GLU A 94 -1.72 20.62 1.41
N ASN A 95 -2.74 19.75 1.36
CA ASN A 95 -2.69 18.33 1.70
C ASN A 95 -3.17 17.43 0.54
N TRP A 96 -2.78 16.16 0.60
CA TRP A 96 -3.21 15.14 -0.35
C TRP A 96 -4.65 14.72 -0.08
N PHE A 97 -5.40 14.44 -1.13
CA PHE A 97 -6.72 13.80 -1.03
C PHE A 97 -6.63 12.34 -1.43
N GLU A 98 -7.43 11.51 -0.76
CA GLU A 98 -7.69 10.16 -1.22
C GLU A 98 -8.53 10.20 -2.49
N VAL A 99 -8.19 9.36 -3.47
CA VAL A 99 -9.01 9.14 -4.65
C VAL A 99 -9.48 7.70 -4.67
N MET A 100 -10.59 7.44 -5.37
CA MET A 100 -11.06 6.07 -5.59
C MET A 100 -11.56 5.84 -7.00
N GLY A 101 -11.59 4.57 -7.38
CA GLY A 101 -12.14 4.14 -8.65
C GLY A 101 -12.51 2.67 -8.63
N LEU A 102 -12.93 2.18 -9.79
CA LEU A 102 -13.31 0.79 -9.98
C LEU A 102 -12.33 0.09 -10.89
N MET A 103 -12.25 -1.22 -10.69
CA MET A 103 -11.41 -2.12 -11.46
C MET A 103 -12.29 -3.06 -12.27
N LEU A 104 -11.92 -3.23 -13.52
CA LEU A 104 -12.51 -4.20 -14.42
C LEU A 104 -11.61 -5.42 -14.54
N GLY A 105 -12.23 -6.55 -14.79
CA GLY A 105 -11.53 -7.77 -15.10
C GLY A 105 -12.39 -9.00 -14.85
N HIS A 106 -11.72 -10.06 -14.45
CA HIS A 106 -12.32 -11.37 -14.29
C HIS A 106 -11.59 -12.17 -13.22
N PHE A 107 -11.97 -13.44 -13.06
CA PHE A 107 -11.32 -14.33 -12.11
C PHE A 107 -11.31 -15.75 -12.65
N THR A 108 -10.34 -16.51 -12.18
CA THR A 108 -10.25 -17.95 -12.37
C THR A 108 -10.53 -18.62 -11.03
N GLU A 109 -9.96 -19.79 -10.74
CA GLU A 109 -10.15 -20.45 -9.45
C GLU A 109 -9.63 -19.59 -8.28
N GLU A 110 -8.34 -19.71 -7.93
CA GLU A 110 -7.78 -19.05 -6.74
C GLU A 110 -7.14 -17.69 -7.05
N GLU A 111 -7.36 -17.15 -8.26
CA GLU A 111 -6.72 -15.93 -8.77
C GLU A 111 -7.74 -14.94 -9.33
N MET A 112 -7.66 -13.70 -8.86
CA MET A 112 -8.43 -12.57 -9.41
C MET A 112 -7.56 -11.79 -10.38
N ILE A 113 -8.14 -11.29 -11.47
CA ILE A 113 -7.41 -10.67 -12.57
C ILE A 113 -8.01 -9.29 -12.83
N VAL A 114 -7.19 -8.26 -12.66
CA VAL A 114 -7.52 -6.86 -12.96
C VAL A 114 -6.91 -6.50 -14.31
N THR A 115 -7.76 -6.24 -15.30
CA THR A 115 -7.33 -5.92 -16.68
C THR A 115 -7.27 -4.42 -16.92
N ASN A 116 -8.18 -3.66 -16.31
CA ASN A 116 -8.34 -2.22 -16.54
C ASN A 116 -8.84 -1.53 -15.26
N ALA A 117 -8.59 -0.23 -15.11
CA ALA A 117 -9.08 0.57 -14.00
C ALA A 117 -9.58 1.94 -14.47
N PHE A 118 -10.61 2.47 -13.82
CA PHE A 118 -11.14 3.79 -14.13
C PHE A 118 -11.45 4.59 -12.87
N ALA A 119 -11.18 5.90 -12.95
CA ALA A 119 -11.42 6.85 -11.88
C ALA A 119 -12.92 7.13 -11.71
N LEU A 120 -13.38 7.26 -10.46
CA LEU A 120 -14.72 7.75 -10.17
C LEU A 120 -14.67 9.21 -9.68
N PRO A 121 -15.64 10.06 -10.09
CA PRO A 121 -15.80 11.38 -9.49
C PRO A 121 -16.45 11.20 -8.11
N VAL A 122 -15.66 11.31 -7.04
CA VAL A 122 -16.12 11.04 -5.67
C VAL A 122 -16.00 12.26 -4.78
N ASP A 123 -16.75 12.25 -3.68
CA ASP A 123 -16.51 13.18 -2.58
C ASP A 123 -15.34 12.63 -1.77
N ALA A 124 -14.20 13.32 -1.89
CA ALA A 124 -12.92 12.92 -1.33
C ALA A 124 -12.47 13.87 -0.23
N SER A 125 -11.85 13.31 0.81
CA SER A 125 -11.18 14.02 1.89
C SER A 125 -9.74 13.49 2.06
N GLU A 126 -9.02 14.00 3.06
CA GLU A 126 -7.65 13.54 3.36
C GLU A 126 -7.60 12.11 3.88
N VAL A 127 -8.71 11.59 4.40
CA VAL A 127 -8.76 10.32 5.16
C VAL A 127 -9.86 9.36 4.72
N GLU A 128 -10.78 9.81 3.87
CA GLU A 128 -11.92 9.02 3.41
C GLU A 128 -12.39 9.49 2.04
N CYS A 129 -12.90 8.55 1.24
CA CYS A 129 -13.57 8.79 -0.03
C CYS A 129 -14.90 8.03 -0.09
N ALA A 130 -15.95 8.67 -0.62
CA ALA A 130 -17.28 8.07 -0.73
C ALA A 130 -17.89 8.29 -2.11
N MET A 131 -18.57 7.26 -2.62
CA MET A 131 -19.34 7.37 -3.86
C MET A 131 -20.61 8.21 -3.63
N ASN A 132 -20.87 9.14 -4.54
CA ASN A 132 -22.09 9.95 -4.59
C ASN A 132 -22.93 9.60 -5.83
N ASP A 133 -24.06 10.29 -6.03
CA ASP A 133 -24.97 10.05 -7.15
C ASP A 133 -24.29 10.27 -8.51
N ALA A 134 -23.38 11.25 -8.60
CA ALA A 134 -22.60 11.48 -9.81
C ALA A 134 -21.61 10.34 -10.09
N SER A 135 -20.98 9.78 -9.05
CA SER A 135 -20.13 8.59 -9.17
C SER A 135 -20.91 7.41 -9.73
N GLN A 136 -22.13 7.19 -9.25
CA GLN A 136 -22.99 6.08 -9.67
C GLN A 136 -23.44 6.23 -11.14
N LEU A 137 -23.82 7.44 -11.55
CA LEU A 137 -24.17 7.75 -12.93
C LEU A 137 -22.98 7.53 -13.87
N TYR A 138 -21.80 8.05 -13.51
CA TYR A 138 -20.59 7.87 -14.30
C TYR A 138 -20.18 6.40 -14.41
N MET A 139 -20.28 5.64 -13.30
CA MET A 139 -20.06 4.20 -13.31
C MET A 139 -20.95 3.48 -14.32
N LEU A 140 -22.25 3.78 -14.34
CA LEU A 140 -23.20 3.16 -15.26
C LEU A 140 -22.84 3.49 -16.72
N GLU A 141 -22.57 4.77 -17.02
CA GLU A 141 -22.19 5.22 -18.36
C GLU A 141 -20.90 4.56 -18.85
N TYR A 142 -19.88 4.50 -17.98
CA TYR A 142 -18.60 3.89 -18.29
C TYR A 142 -18.75 2.38 -18.58
N LEU A 143 -19.50 1.67 -17.75
CA LEU A 143 -19.75 0.23 -17.94
C LEU A 143 -20.51 -0.05 -19.24
N GLN A 144 -21.51 0.77 -19.58
CA GLN A 144 -22.23 0.65 -20.85
C GLN A 144 -21.32 0.92 -22.05
N TYR A 145 -20.44 1.94 -21.96
CA TYR A 145 -19.46 2.22 -22.98
C TYR A 145 -18.49 1.04 -23.17
N HIS A 146 -17.98 0.48 -22.07
CA HIS A 146 -17.08 -0.67 -22.09
C HIS A 146 -17.73 -1.90 -22.73
N GLN A 147 -18.98 -2.22 -22.36
CA GLN A 147 -19.74 -3.33 -22.95
C GLN A 147 -19.96 -3.18 -24.47
N ARG A 148 -20.16 -1.97 -24.98
CA ARG A 148 -20.27 -1.70 -26.43
C ARG A 148 -18.97 -2.00 -27.19
N GLY A 149 -17.82 -1.95 -26.50
CA GLY A 149 -16.52 -2.34 -27.02
C GLY A 149 -16.35 -3.86 -27.21
N GLY A 150 -17.36 -4.67 -26.84
CA GLY A 150 -17.35 -6.13 -27.01
C GLY A 150 -16.68 -6.90 -25.87
N THR A 151 -16.21 -6.22 -24.84
CA THR A 151 -15.62 -6.84 -23.65
C THR A 151 -16.71 -7.43 -22.75
N GLN A 152 -16.50 -8.66 -22.28
CA GLN A 152 -17.40 -9.35 -21.34
C GLN A 152 -17.00 -9.13 -19.87
N GLU A 153 -16.02 -8.26 -19.61
CA GLU A 153 -15.48 -8.02 -18.28
C GLU A 153 -16.39 -7.11 -17.47
N GLY A 154 -16.63 -7.50 -16.21
CA GLY A 154 -17.37 -6.72 -15.23
C GLY A 154 -16.45 -6.04 -14.22
N CYS A 155 -17.05 -5.33 -13.27
CA CYS A 155 -16.31 -4.85 -12.10
C CYS A 155 -15.86 -6.05 -11.26
N ILE A 156 -14.57 -6.12 -10.96
CA ILE A 156 -13.96 -7.16 -10.12
C ILE A 156 -13.57 -6.63 -8.73
N GLY A 157 -13.62 -5.31 -8.56
CA GLY A 157 -13.21 -4.67 -7.32
C GLY A 157 -13.16 -3.15 -7.43
N TRP A 158 -12.61 -2.56 -6.38
CA TRP A 158 -12.39 -1.13 -6.27
C TRP A 158 -10.94 -0.85 -5.84
N TYR A 159 -10.46 0.35 -6.14
CA TYR A 159 -9.19 0.81 -5.63
C TYR A 159 -9.33 2.19 -5.01
N HIS A 160 -8.46 2.48 -4.05
CA HIS A 160 -8.28 3.82 -3.51
C HIS A 160 -6.82 4.11 -3.17
N SER A 161 -6.52 5.37 -2.87
CA SER A 161 -5.16 5.80 -2.56
C SER A 161 -4.99 6.14 -1.09
N HIS A 162 -3.85 5.76 -0.51
CA HIS A 162 -3.38 6.22 0.80
C HIS A 162 -2.07 7.00 0.62
N PRO A 163 -2.09 8.33 0.48
CA PRO A 163 -0.90 9.12 0.20
C PRO A 163 0.03 9.23 1.43
N GLY A 164 1.09 8.44 1.46
CA GLY A 164 2.12 8.50 2.52
C GLY A 164 1.80 7.70 3.80
N TYR A 165 0.70 6.96 3.82
CA TYR A 165 0.28 6.13 4.97
C TYR A 165 0.53 4.63 4.78
N THR A 166 1.17 4.22 3.68
CA THR A 166 1.31 2.82 3.27
C THR A 166 -0.02 2.18 2.89
N CYS A 167 0.03 1.00 2.27
CA CYS A 167 -1.16 0.30 1.81
C CYS A 167 -1.72 -0.64 2.90
N PHE A 168 -2.88 -0.30 3.45
CA PHE A 168 -3.65 -1.11 4.42
C PHE A 168 -5.14 -0.77 4.29
N LEU A 169 -6.03 -1.51 4.98
CA LEU A 169 -7.46 -1.16 5.05
C LEU A 169 -7.80 -0.53 6.40
N SER A 170 -8.37 0.68 6.37
CA SER A 170 -8.96 1.38 7.51
C SER A 170 -10.25 0.69 8.01
N GLY A 171 -10.83 1.15 9.12
CA GLY A 171 -12.11 0.63 9.61
C GLY A 171 -13.27 0.87 8.63
N THR A 172 -13.26 2.02 7.96
CA THR A 172 -14.20 2.39 6.90
C THR A 172 -13.98 1.50 5.68
N ASP A 173 -12.73 1.30 5.24
CA ASP A 173 -12.40 0.46 4.08
C ASP A 173 -12.82 -0.99 4.29
N VAL A 174 -12.61 -1.53 5.50
CA VAL A 174 -13.05 -2.88 5.84
C VAL A 174 -14.57 -3.01 5.73
N SER A 175 -15.32 -1.99 6.16
CA SER A 175 -16.78 -1.99 6.09
C SER A 175 -17.26 -1.89 4.64
N THR A 176 -16.65 -1.01 3.84
CA THR A 176 -16.91 -0.87 2.39
C THR A 176 -16.60 -2.16 1.64
N GLN A 177 -15.44 -2.78 1.92
CA GLN A 177 -15.04 -4.04 1.28
C GLN A 177 -15.96 -5.20 1.68
N GLN A 178 -16.41 -5.25 2.94
CA GLN A 178 -17.41 -6.24 3.38
C GLN A 178 -18.75 -6.06 2.67
N LEU A 179 -19.20 -4.81 2.48
CA LEU A 179 -20.42 -4.52 1.73
C LEU A 179 -20.28 -4.94 0.26
N GLY A 180 -19.17 -4.59 -0.38
CA GLY A 180 -18.86 -4.99 -1.76
C GLY A 180 -18.82 -6.51 -1.94
N GLN A 181 -18.13 -7.23 -1.04
CA GLN A 181 -18.11 -8.70 -1.05
C GLN A 181 -19.49 -9.33 -0.78
N LYS A 182 -20.40 -8.65 -0.06
CA LYS A 182 -21.77 -9.16 0.13
C LYS A 182 -22.65 -8.90 -1.10
N ALA A 183 -22.45 -7.78 -1.79
CA ALA A 183 -23.29 -7.36 -2.91
C ALA A 183 -22.84 -7.92 -4.27
N GLN A 184 -21.53 -7.97 -4.52
CA GLN A 184 -20.93 -8.23 -5.84
C GLN A 184 -19.68 -9.11 -5.73
N ASP A 185 -19.82 -10.33 -5.17
CA ASP A 185 -18.71 -11.28 -5.05
C ASP A 185 -18.51 -12.11 -6.34
N PRO A 186 -17.28 -12.29 -6.87
CA PRO A 186 -15.96 -11.92 -6.32
C PRO A 186 -15.62 -10.42 -6.30
N TRP A 187 -15.16 -9.90 -5.14
CA TRP A 187 -14.76 -8.49 -4.97
C TRP A 187 -13.39 -8.33 -4.28
N VAL A 188 -12.51 -7.46 -4.81
CA VAL A 188 -11.18 -7.15 -4.23
C VAL A 188 -10.98 -5.65 -4.00
N ALA A 189 -10.30 -5.29 -2.91
CA ALA A 189 -9.84 -3.93 -2.64
C ALA A 189 -8.36 -3.80 -3.00
N VAL A 190 -7.98 -2.77 -3.75
CA VAL A 190 -6.57 -2.44 -4.02
C VAL A 190 -6.25 -1.06 -3.45
N VAL A 191 -5.17 -0.97 -2.67
CA VAL A 191 -4.72 0.31 -2.08
C VAL A 191 -3.39 0.70 -2.73
N VAL A 192 -3.27 1.96 -3.11
CA VAL A 192 -2.09 2.51 -3.80
C VAL A 192 -1.50 3.67 -3.00
N ASP A 193 -0.19 3.69 -2.77
CA ASP A 193 0.50 4.83 -2.15
C ASP A 193 1.31 5.61 -3.22
N PRO A 194 0.80 6.75 -3.72
CA PRO A 194 1.50 7.54 -4.72
C PRO A 194 2.76 8.23 -4.17
N VAL A 195 2.79 8.57 -2.88
CA VAL A 195 3.92 9.29 -2.27
C VAL A 195 5.10 8.34 -2.14
N ARG A 196 4.87 7.13 -1.60
CA ARG A 196 5.91 6.10 -1.49
C ARG A 196 6.35 5.58 -2.85
N THR A 197 5.44 5.48 -3.82
CA THR A 197 5.83 5.10 -5.18
C THR A 197 6.77 6.13 -5.80
N LEU A 198 6.49 7.42 -5.63
CA LEU A 198 7.35 8.50 -6.12
C LEU A 198 8.69 8.57 -5.39
N SER A 199 8.74 8.19 -4.11
CA SER A 199 9.98 8.22 -3.31
C SER A 199 10.90 7.05 -3.60
N THR A 200 10.34 5.84 -3.72
CA THR A 200 11.10 4.60 -3.93
C THR A 200 11.38 4.30 -5.41
N GLY A 201 10.56 4.85 -6.32
CA GLY A 201 10.58 4.50 -7.74
C GLY A 201 9.97 3.12 -8.06
N MET A 202 9.44 2.42 -7.06
CA MET A 202 8.75 1.14 -7.17
C MET A 202 7.26 1.33 -6.88
N LEU A 203 6.40 0.59 -7.57
CA LEU A 203 4.96 0.67 -7.35
C LEU A 203 4.60 0.13 -5.96
N ASP A 204 4.14 1.01 -5.08
CA ASP A 204 3.61 0.63 -3.77
C ASP A 204 2.10 0.44 -3.85
N MET A 205 1.71 -0.83 -3.96
CA MET A 205 0.33 -1.26 -4.16
C MET A 205 0.13 -2.59 -3.45
N LYS A 206 -1.00 -2.74 -2.74
CA LYS A 206 -1.39 -4.01 -2.11
C LYS A 206 -2.87 -4.31 -2.35
N ALA A 207 -3.18 -5.60 -2.45
CA ALA A 207 -4.55 -6.10 -2.67
C ALA A 207 -5.05 -6.83 -1.42
N PHE A 208 -6.32 -6.64 -1.10
CA PHE A 208 -6.92 -7.14 0.13
C PHE A 208 -8.30 -7.73 -0.09
N ARG A 209 -8.63 -8.71 0.75
CA ARG A 209 -9.99 -9.20 0.96
C ARG A 209 -10.29 -9.33 2.44
N THR A 210 -11.54 -9.05 2.80
CA THR A 210 -12.03 -9.16 4.16
C THR A 210 -12.53 -10.57 4.46
N PHE A 211 -12.36 -10.99 5.70
CA PHE A 211 -12.96 -12.21 6.21
C PHE A 211 -14.46 -12.01 6.50
N PRO A 212 -15.27 -13.08 6.43
CA PRO A 212 -16.59 -13.10 7.04
C PRO A 212 -16.53 -12.72 8.52
N GLU A 213 -17.55 -12.04 9.03
CA GLU A 213 -17.58 -11.54 10.41
C GLU A 213 -17.42 -12.65 11.44
N ASP A 214 -18.07 -13.81 11.22
CA ASP A 214 -17.98 -14.97 12.10
C ASP A 214 -16.54 -15.50 12.19
N TYR A 215 -15.88 -15.64 11.05
CA TYR A 215 -14.49 -16.11 10.97
C TYR A 215 -13.52 -15.12 11.62
N ALA A 216 -13.72 -13.81 11.40
CA ALA A 216 -12.91 -12.77 12.02
C ALA A 216 -13.04 -12.78 13.55
N ALA A 217 -14.26 -12.96 14.06
CA ALA A 217 -14.54 -13.06 15.49
C ALA A 217 -13.90 -14.32 16.11
N GLU A 218 -13.97 -15.46 15.43
CA GLU A 218 -13.29 -16.69 15.86
C GLU A 218 -11.77 -16.51 15.92
N LEU A 219 -11.17 -15.88 14.91
CA LEU A 219 -9.74 -15.59 14.87
C LEU A 219 -9.32 -14.67 16.03
N GLN A 220 -10.16 -13.68 16.35
CA GLN A 220 -9.92 -12.77 17.47
C GLN A 220 -10.03 -13.48 18.82
N ARG A 221 -11.04 -14.34 19.02
CA ARG A 221 -11.19 -15.16 20.23
C ARG A 221 -10.02 -16.14 20.41
N ALA A 222 -9.61 -16.82 19.33
CA ALA A 222 -8.47 -17.73 19.35
C ALA A 222 -7.17 -17.00 19.76
N ARG A 223 -6.98 -15.75 19.33
CA ARG A 223 -5.84 -14.91 19.78
C ARG A 223 -5.90 -14.57 21.26
N GLN A 224 -7.07 -14.16 21.75
CA GLN A 224 -7.25 -13.83 23.17
C GLN A 224 -7.00 -15.06 24.07
N GLN A 225 -7.34 -16.26 23.59
CA GLN A 225 -7.05 -17.51 24.30
C GLN A 225 -5.58 -17.95 24.22
N ALA A 226 -4.91 -17.70 23.09
CA ALA A 226 -3.48 -18.00 22.91
C ALA A 226 -2.56 -17.05 23.69
N GLY A 227 -2.97 -15.80 23.94
CA GLY A 227 -2.25 -14.85 24.79
C GLY A 227 -2.27 -15.19 26.29
N GLY A 228 -3.02 -16.22 26.71
CA GLY A 228 -3.18 -16.62 28.12
C GLY A 228 -2.67 -18.02 28.49
N ARG A 229 -2.07 -18.79 27.57
CA ARG A 229 -1.56 -20.14 27.86
C ARG A 229 -0.11 -20.32 27.40
N HIS A 230 0.80 -20.26 28.37
CA HIS A 230 2.16 -20.77 28.23
C HIS A 230 2.11 -22.31 28.30
N CYS A 231 2.10 -23.01 27.16
CA CYS A 231 2.57 -24.40 27.10
C CYS A 231 3.01 -24.78 25.68
N GLY A 232 4.23 -25.32 25.60
CA GLY A 232 4.96 -25.58 24.36
C GLY A 232 4.34 -26.66 23.47
N SER A 233 4.16 -26.32 22.19
CA SER A 233 4.32 -27.23 21.06
C SER A 233 4.43 -26.39 19.77
N PRO A 234 5.38 -26.66 18.86
CA PRO A 234 5.63 -25.84 17.68
C PRO A 234 4.67 -26.24 16.56
N THR A 235 3.41 -25.83 16.65
CA THR A 235 2.45 -25.93 15.55
C THR A 235 2.16 -24.54 15.01
N LYS A 236 2.77 -24.22 13.85
CA LYS A 236 2.59 -23.05 12.97
C LYS A 236 1.53 -22.04 13.46
N SER A 237 1.95 -21.12 14.31
CA SER A 237 1.12 -20.03 14.80
C SER A 237 0.73 -19.12 13.64
N THR A 238 -0.55 -19.15 13.26
CA THR A 238 -1.20 -18.15 12.39
C THR A 238 -1.61 -16.89 13.19
N GLY A 239 -0.82 -16.56 14.22
CA GLY A 239 -0.89 -15.27 14.90
C GLY A 239 -0.31 -14.22 13.96
N VAL A 240 -1.08 -13.18 13.64
CA VAL A 240 -0.54 -12.01 12.93
C VAL A 240 0.48 -11.36 13.87
N PRO A 241 1.78 -11.29 13.50
CA PRO A 241 2.82 -10.71 14.35
C PRO A 241 2.48 -9.28 14.79
N SER A 242 2.95 -8.84 15.96
CA SER A 242 2.82 -7.45 16.44
C SER A 242 3.28 -6.42 15.39
N GLU A 243 4.28 -6.81 14.60
CA GLU A 243 4.81 -6.09 13.43
C GLU A 243 3.72 -5.73 12.40
N ARG A 244 2.77 -6.65 12.15
CA ARG A 244 1.65 -6.41 11.24
C ARG A 244 0.56 -5.53 11.85
N ILE A 245 0.44 -5.41 13.17
CA ILE A 245 -0.53 -4.48 13.78
C ILE A 245 -0.02 -3.03 13.66
N LYS A 246 1.30 -2.82 13.69
CA LYS A 246 1.91 -1.52 13.40
C LYS A 246 1.72 -1.11 11.93
N GLU A 247 1.80 -2.07 11.01
CA GLU A 247 1.67 -1.81 9.57
C GLU A 247 0.21 -1.74 9.08
N TYR A 248 -0.67 -2.63 9.57
CA TYR A 248 -2.05 -2.80 9.08
C TYR A 248 -3.13 -2.32 10.05
N GLY A 249 -2.72 -1.70 11.17
CA GLY A 249 -3.59 -1.11 12.17
C GLY A 249 -4.42 -2.12 12.99
N VAL A 250 -5.36 -1.59 13.77
CA VAL A 250 -6.23 -2.36 14.69
C VAL A 250 -7.11 -3.38 13.94
N HIS A 251 -7.42 -3.13 12.68
CA HIS A 251 -8.29 -3.97 11.85
C HIS A 251 -7.56 -5.07 11.06
N ALA A 252 -6.24 -5.22 11.21
CA ALA A 252 -5.43 -6.23 10.51
C ALA A 252 -5.92 -7.68 10.65
N HIS A 253 -6.72 -7.97 11.67
CA HIS A 253 -7.31 -9.30 11.90
C HIS A 253 -8.55 -9.59 11.04
N ARG A 254 -9.15 -8.56 10.43
CA ARG A 254 -10.41 -8.65 9.67
C ARG A 254 -10.21 -8.89 8.18
N TYR A 255 -8.97 -8.84 7.69
CA TYR A 255 -8.66 -9.00 6.28
C TYR A 255 -7.34 -9.75 6.08
N TYR A 256 -7.07 -10.13 4.84
CA TYR A 256 -5.79 -10.68 4.42
C TYR A 256 -5.34 -10.02 3.12
N GLU A 257 -4.02 -9.97 2.97
CA GLU A 257 -3.37 -9.51 1.75
C GLU A 257 -3.29 -10.64 0.73
N LEU A 258 -3.53 -10.30 -0.53
CA LEU A 258 -3.28 -11.14 -1.69
C LEU A 258 -2.03 -10.62 -2.40
N PRO A 259 -1.01 -11.47 -2.61
CA PRO A 259 0.15 -11.12 -3.42
C PRO A 259 -0.27 -10.67 -4.82
N ILE A 260 0.23 -9.50 -5.23
CA ILE A 260 0.03 -8.95 -6.56
C ILE A 260 1.13 -9.44 -7.50
N THR A 261 0.75 -9.90 -8.69
CA THR A 261 1.65 -10.12 -9.82
C THR A 261 1.31 -9.11 -10.91
N LEU A 262 2.28 -8.26 -11.27
CA LEU A 262 2.11 -7.33 -12.38
C LEU A 262 2.30 -8.06 -13.70
N VAL A 263 1.32 -7.94 -14.58
CA VAL A 263 1.33 -8.59 -15.90
C VAL A 263 1.21 -7.58 -17.01
N ARG A 264 1.84 -7.87 -18.15
CA ARG A 264 1.67 -7.09 -19.38
C ARG A 264 1.41 -8.02 -20.55
N SER A 265 0.59 -7.56 -21.48
CA SER A 265 0.44 -8.23 -22.76
C SER A 265 1.46 -7.73 -23.78
N ARG A 266 1.76 -8.54 -24.79
CA ARG A 266 2.50 -8.12 -25.98
C ARG A 266 1.79 -7.04 -26.77
N SER A 267 0.45 -6.98 -26.74
CA SER A 267 -0.30 -5.91 -27.40
C SER A 267 -0.18 -4.57 -26.68
N ASP A 268 0.13 -4.58 -25.39
CA ASP A 268 0.28 -3.36 -24.58
C ASP A 268 1.56 -2.60 -24.94
N GLU A 269 2.52 -3.25 -25.62
CA GLU A 269 3.84 -2.71 -25.94
C GLU A 269 3.74 -1.34 -26.63
N ALA A 270 2.90 -1.23 -27.66
CA ALA A 270 2.72 0.02 -28.39
C ALA A 270 2.14 1.14 -27.50
N ILE A 271 1.23 0.80 -26.58
CA ILE A 271 0.61 1.76 -25.66
C ILE A 271 1.64 2.21 -24.62
N LEU A 272 2.39 1.26 -24.06
CA LEU A 272 3.46 1.52 -23.09
C LEU A 272 4.56 2.39 -23.69
N ASP A 273 4.93 2.16 -24.95
CA ASP A 273 5.87 3.02 -25.67
C ASP A 273 5.32 4.43 -25.87
N CYS A 274 4.04 4.56 -26.25
CA CYS A 274 3.39 5.87 -26.37
C CYS A 274 3.37 6.61 -25.02
N LEU A 275 3.01 5.93 -23.94
CA LEU A 275 3.03 6.50 -22.59
C LEU A 275 4.44 6.94 -22.22
N TRP A 276 5.43 6.08 -22.41
CA TRP A 276 6.82 6.40 -22.09
C TRP A 276 7.31 7.63 -22.88
N SER A 277 6.99 7.69 -24.17
CA SER A 277 7.37 8.81 -25.05
C SER A 277 6.79 10.16 -24.60
N ARG A 278 5.63 10.15 -23.93
CA ARG A 278 4.96 11.36 -23.42
C ARG A 278 5.43 11.75 -22.03
N TYR A 279 5.70 10.77 -21.17
CA TYR A 279 5.92 11.00 -19.74
C TYR A 279 7.39 10.95 -19.30
N TRP A 280 8.33 10.49 -20.13
CA TRP A 280 9.76 10.45 -19.76
C TRP A 280 10.31 11.83 -19.36
N ALA A 281 9.86 12.90 -20.03
CA ALA A 281 10.30 14.25 -19.73
C ALA A 281 9.79 14.71 -18.35
N GLN A 282 8.63 14.21 -17.92
CA GLN A 282 8.07 14.51 -16.61
C GLN A 282 8.91 13.93 -15.47
N THR A 283 9.64 12.83 -15.72
CA THR A 283 10.67 12.32 -14.80
C THR A 283 11.79 13.33 -14.54
N PHE A 284 12.11 14.19 -15.52
CA PHE A 284 13.06 15.29 -15.33
C PHE A 284 12.44 16.56 -14.75
N LEU A 285 11.12 16.68 -14.71
CA LEU A 285 10.44 17.80 -14.05
C LEU A 285 10.24 17.52 -12.56
N SER A 286 10.11 16.26 -12.14
CA SER A 286 9.94 15.90 -10.73
C SER A 286 11.24 16.08 -9.94
N ASN A 287 11.17 16.71 -8.76
CA ASN A 287 12.28 16.73 -7.81
C ASN A 287 11.85 15.95 -6.55
N PRO A 288 12.27 14.68 -6.43
CA PRO A 288 11.88 13.82 -5.31
C PRO A 288 12.24 14.42 -3.94
N LEU A 289 13.36 15.15 -3.83
CA LEU A 289 13.78 15.75 -2.56
C LEU A 289 12.85 16.87 -2.11
N THR A 290 12.30 17.66 -3.03
CA THR A 290 11.35 18.72 -2.68
C THR A 290 9.95 18.17 -2.48
N THR A 291 9.51 17.25 -3.34
CA THR A 291 8.18 16.64 -3.27
C THR A 291 8.02 15.84 -1.97
N ASN A 292 9.05 15.08 -1.60
CA ASN A 292 9.00 14.20 -0.43
C ASN A 292 9.53 14.86 0.85
N ARG A 293 9.82 16.17 0.84
CA ARG A 293 10.41 16.88 1.99
C ARG A 293 9.63 16.67 3.28
N LYS A 294 8.28 16.75 3.21
CA LYS A 294 7.40 16.54 4.36
C LYS A 294 7.55 15.10 4.90
N LEU A 295 7.49 14.10 4.03
CA LEU A 295 7.62 12.69 4.39
C LEU A 295 9.01 12.39 5.00
N MET A 296 10.09 12.86 4.37
CA MET A 296 11.45 12.67 4.89
C MET A 296 11.60 13.29 6.28
N THR A 297 11.02 14.47 6.50
CA THR A 297 11.06 15.14 7.80
C THR A 297 10.30 14.33 8.86
N GLN A 298 9.13 13.78 8.50
CA GLN A 298 8.37 12.89 9.39
C GLN A 298 9.15 11.60 9.70
N GLN A 299 9.78 10.97 8.72
CA GLN A 299 10.62 9.78 8.92
C GLN A 299 11.82 10.07 9.83
N ILE A 300 12.44 11.25 9.71
CA ILE A 300 13.53 11.68 10.60
C ILE A 300 13.02 11.87 12.03
N HIS A 301 11.85 12.48 12.22
CA HIS A 301 11.23 12.59 13.55
C HIS A 301 10.93 11.21 14.14
N GLN A 302 10.31 10.31 13.38
CA GLN A 302 10.05 8.93 13.82
C GLN A 302 11.34 8.18 14.18
N LEU A 303 12.40 8.33 13.38
CA LEU A 303 13.70 7.74 13.66
C LEU A 303 14.27 8.29 14.98
N THR A 304 14.17 9.60 15.19
CA THR A 304 14.60 10.27 16.42
C THR A 304 13.86 9.72 17.64
N ASP A 305 12.53 9.64 17.56
CA ASP A 305 11.69 9.11 18.64
C ASP A 305 12.05 7.66 18.99
N VAL A 306 12.27 6.81 17.98
CA VAL A 306 12.67 5.41 18.20
C VAL A 306 14.04 5.34 18.87
N LEU A 307 15.01 6.15 18.44
CA LEU A 307 16.35 6.22 19.04
C LEU A 307 16.30 6.74 20.48
N GLU A 308 15.56 7.82 20.76
CA GLU A 308 15.38 8.37 22.10
C GLU A 308 14.72 7.34 23.04
N SER A 309 13.68 6.66 22.57
CA SER A 309 13.03 5.59 23.34
C SER A 309 14.00 4.44 23.64
N GLY A 310 14.91 4.12 22.71
CA GLY A 310 15.97 3.14 22.87
C GLY A 310 17.01 3.55 23.91
N LEU A 311 17.44 4.82 23.88
CA LEU A 311 18.37 5.39 24.86
C LEU A 311 17.76 5.42 26.27
N ALA A 312 16.50 5.84 26.40
CA ALA A 312 15.80 5.85 27.68
C ALA A 312 15.63 4.43 28.28
N THR A 313 15.39 3.43 27.43
CA THR A 313 15.33 2.02 27.85
C THR A 313 16.70 1.53 28.32
N ARG A 314 17.78 1.93 27.62
CA ARG A 314 19.16 1.58 27.97
C ARG A 314 19.64 2.27 29.26
N GLN A 315 19.27 3.52 29.48
CA GLN A 315 19.56 4.25 30.73
C GLN A 315 18.84 3.62 31.92
N LYS A 316 17.54 3.27 31.80
CA LYS A 316 16.82 2.54 32.85
C LYS A 316 17.45 1.20 33.18
N LYS A 317 18.00 0.49 32.18
CA LYS A 317 18.74 -0.75 32.40
C LYS A 317 20.03 -0.52 33.18
N MET A 318 20.83 0.50 32.84
CA MET A 318 22.06 0.81 33.57
C MET A 318 21.78 1.23 35.02
N VAL A 319 20.74 2.03 35.27
CA VAL A 319 20.33 2.40 36.65
C VAL A 319 19.88 1.19 37.46
N LYS A 320 19.14 0.26 36.84
CA LYS A 320 18.67 -0.97 37.50
C LYS A 320 19.81 -1.97 37.75
N ASP A 321 20.78 -2.06 36.83
CA ASP A 321 21.98 -2.87 36.99
C ASP A 321 22.90 -2.29 38.09
N ASP A 322 22.97 -0.95 38.23
CA ASP A 322 23.69 -0.26 39.31
C ASP A 322 23.00 -0.40 40.68
N GLU A 323 21.66 -0.32 40.76
CA GLU A 323 20.89 -0.61 41.99
C GLU A 323 21.07 -2.07 42.43
N CYS A 324 21.02 -3.03 41.49
CA CYS A 324 21.23 -4.45 41.81
C CYS A 324 22.66 -4.72 42.30
N GLN A 325 23.67 -4.03 41.77
CA GLN A 325 25.05 -4.13 42.25
C GLN A 325 25.25 -3.49 43.64
N PHE A 326 24.47 -2.47 43.98
CA PHE A 326 24.52 -1.85 45.31
C PHE A 326 23.84 -2.73 46.38
N ASP A 327 22.68 -3.33 46.07
CA ASP A 327 21.96 -4.20 47.01
C ASP A 327 22.66 -5.55 47.26
N THR A 328 23.39 -6.08 46.27
CA THR A 328 24.14 -7.35 46.44
C THR A 328 25.34 -7.20 47.39
N LYS A 329 25.81 -5.98 47.66
CA LYS A 329 26.93 -5.72 48.57
C LYS A 329 26.50 -5.44 50.02
N VAL A 330 25.22 -5.15 50.26
CA VAL A 330 24.66 -4.89 51.61
C VAL A 330 24.02 -6.15 52.20
N ARG A 331 23.67 -7.15 51.38
CA ARG A 331 22.95 -8.34 51.82
C ARG A 331 23.76 -9.62 51.65
N SER A 332 25.00 -9.63 52.16
CA SER A 332 25.76 -10.86 52.40
C SER A 332 25.71 -11.24 53.89
N GLN A 333 24.51 -11.44 54.42
CA GLN A 333 24.24 -12.32 55.55
C GLN A 333 22.72 -12.51 55.66
N GLU A 334 22.32 -13.78 55.80
CA GLU A 334 20.97 -14.28 56.11
C GLU A 334 20.03 -14.69 54.95
N GLN A 335 20.13 -16.01 54.69
CA GLN A 335 19.06 -17.01 54.55
C GLN A 335 18.25 -17.15 53.24
N TYR A 336 18.28 -18.41 52.81
CA TYR A 336 17.46 -19.15 51.84
C TYR A 336 15.94 -18.91 51.96
N ALA A 337 15.26 -18.65 50.84
CA ALA A 337 14.08 -19.38 50.36
C ALA A 337 13.59 -18.84 49.00
N ASP A 338 13.24 -19.76 48.10
CA ASP A 338 12.40 -19.65 46.90
C ASP A 338 12.72 -18.60 45.81
N ALA A 339 13.40 -19.06 44.75
CA ALA A 339 13.42 -18.41 43.44
C ALA A 339 12.77 -19.34 42.39
N VAL A 340 11.46 -19.17 42.20
CA VAL A 340 10.73 -19.69 41.04
C VAL A 340 10.59 -18.55 40.02
N GLY A 341 11.31 -18.66 38.90
CA GLY A 341 10.89 -18.19 37.57
C GLY A 341 10.91 -16.69 37.27
N ASP A 342 12.08 -16.07 37.12
CA ASP A 342 12.28 -14.81 36.37
C ASP A 342 12.84 -15.12 34.97
N GLY A 343 12.05 -15.81 34.14
CA GLY A 343 12.43 -16.24 32.79
C GLY A 343 11.74 -15.46 31.66
N ASP A 344 10.59 -14.83 31.93
CA ASP A 344 9.73 -14.23 30.89
C ASP A 344 10.10 -12.77 30.55
N VAL A 345 10.61 -11.99 31.50
CA VAL A 345 10.91 -10.55 31.29
C VAL A 345 12.16 -10.33 30.42
N ALA A 346 13.14 -11.25 30.48
CA ALA A 346 14.36 -11.16 29.68
C ALA A 346 14.12 -11.46 28.19
N HIS A 347 13.16 -12.34 27.88
CA HIS A 347 12.83 -12.72 26.51
C HIS A 347 12.04 -11.62 25.78
N ASP A 348 11.08 -10.98 26.46
CA ASP A 348 10.23 -9.93 25.90
C ASP A 348 11.03 -8.63 25.59
N ASN A 349 12.01 -8.31 26.45
CA ASN A 349 12.92 -7.18 26.23
C ASN A 349 13.87 -7.38 25.04
N ASN A 350 14.25 -8.63 24.74
CA ASN A 350 15.15 -8.95 23.63
C ASN A 350 14.42 -8.85 22.28
N GLU A 351 13.16 -9.30 22.22
CA GLU A 351 12.31 -9.17 21.03
C GLU A 351 11.94 -7.71 20.75
N ALA A 352 11.54 -6.94 21.79
CA ALA A 352 11.27 -5.51 21.64
C ALA A 352 12.51 -4.71 21.19
N PHE A 353 13.71 -5.08 21.65
CA PHE A 353 14.96 -4.46 21.21
C PHE A 353 15.31 -4.80 19.75
N LYS A 354 15.17 -6.08 19.36
CA LYS A 354 15.34 -6.50 17.97
C LYS A 354 14.38 -5.76 17.05
N GLU A 355 13.11 -5.63 17.44
CA GLU A 355 12.08 -4.94 16.67
C GLU A 355 12.43 -3.46 16.47
N LYS A 356 12.81 -2.75 17.54
CA LYS A 356 13.27 -1.35 17.44
C LYS A 356 14.52 -1.22 16.57
N SER A 357 15.47 -2.14 16.68
CA SER A 357 16.68 -2.15 15.85
C SER A 357 16.36 -2.37 14.37
N LEU A 358 15.42 -3.26 14.05
CA LEU A 358 14.98 -3.55 12.70
C LEU A 358 14.23 -2.35 12.10
N GLN A 359 13.38 -1.70 12.90
CA GLN A 359 12.68 -0.47 12.52
C GLN A 359 13.65 0.69 12.22
N VAL A 360 14.68 0.89 13.06
CA VAL A 360 15.74 1.88 12.82
C VAL A 360 16.48 1.60 11.51
N ARG A 361 16.86 0.33 11.27
CA ARG A 361 17.55 -0.06 10.05
C ARG A 361 16.70 0.20 8.81
N TYR A 362 15.41 -0.16 8.87
CA TYR A 362 14.47 0.08 7.78
C TYR A 362 14.31 1.57 7.46
N LEU A 363 14.03 2.40 8.48
CA LEU A 363 13.86 3.84 8.31
C LEU A 363 15.14 4.49 7.77
N THR A 364 16.30 4.08 8.28
CA THR A 364 17.60 4.61 7.82
C THR A 364 17.88 4.18 6.37
N SER A 365 17.61 2.93 6.00
CA SER A 365 17.82 2.46 4.63
C SER A 365 16.86 3.14 3.64
N ALA A 366 15.60 3.34 4.03
CA ALA A 366 14.61 4.02 3.21
C ALA A 366 15.03 5.47 2.96
N LEU A 367 15.36 6.22 4.01
CA LEU A 367 15.82 7.61 3.90
C LEU A 367 17.08 7.72 3.03
N ALA A 368 18.05 6.82 3.22
CA ALA A 368 19.28 6.81 2.44
C ALA A 368 19.02 6.54 0.95
N ALA A 369 18.14 5.60 0.63
CA ALA A 369 17.77 5.30 -0.76
C ALA A 369 17.06 6.48 -1.43
N GLU A 370 16.12 7.13 -0.73
CA GLU A 370 15.39 8.30 -1.25
C GLU A 370 16.31 9.50 -1.50
N VAL A 371 17.23 9.78 -0.56
CA VAL A 371 18.21 10.86 -0.72
C VAL A 371 19.19 10.56 -1.84
N ALA A 372 19.66 9.31 -1.97
CA ALA A 372 20.56 8.91 -3.04
C ALA A 372 19.89 9.07 -4.42
N LEU A 373 18.64 8.59 -4.58
CA LEU A 373 17.91 8.69 -5.83
C LEU A 373 17.64 10.14 -6.22
N GLY A 374 17.16 10.96 -5.27
CA GLY A 374 16.92 12.38 -5.49
C GLY A 374 18.21 13.17 -5.79
N GLY A 375 19.30 12.87 -5.07
CA GLY A 375 20.61 13.50 -5.28
C GLY A 375 21.22 13.15 -6.65
N VAL A 376 21.19 11.88 -7.04
CA VAL A 376 21.65 11.43 -8.36
C VAL A 376 20.85 12.12 -9.46
N LEU A 377 19.53 12.19 -9.34
CA LEU A 377 18.68 12.84 -10.33
C LEU A 377 19.02 14.33 -10.48
N LEU A 378 19.27 15.04 -9.37
CA LEU A 378 19.69 16.45 -9.41
C LEU A 378 21.06 16.63 -10.07
N VAL A 379 22.04 15.79 -9.75
CA VAL A 379 23.37 15.82 -10.37
C VAL A 379 23.28 15.58 -11.88
N VAL A 380 22.47 14.59 -12.30
CA VAL A 380 22.23 14.30 -13.71
C VAL A 380 21.55 15.49 -14.40
N LYS A 381 20.52 16.09 -13.80
CA LYS A 381 19.85 17.28 -14.35
C LYS A 381 20.81 18.45 -14.54
N SER A 382 21.62 18.75 -13.53
CA SER A 382 22.65 19.78 -13.62
C SER A 382 23.65 19.47 -14.73
N SER A 383 24.11 18.23 -14.83
CA SER A 383 25.11 17.83 -15.84
C SER A 383 24.56 17.87 -17.27
N VAL A 384 23.27 17.57 -17.47
CA VAL A 384 22.63 17.51 -18.79
C VAL A 384 22.13 18.87 -19.26
N PHE A 385 21.58 19.69 -18.36
CA PHE A 385 20.87 20.93 -18.73
C PHE A 385 21.61 22.22 -18.34
N GLN A 386 22.68 22.16 -17.54
CA GLN A 386 23.51 23.33 -17.19
C GLN A 386 24.86 23.34 -17.93
N ALA A 387 25.03 22.53 -18.98
CA ALA A 387 26.21 22.52 -19.84
C ALA A 387 26.18 23.65 -20.89
#